data_AF-A0A941P4E2-F1
#
_entry.id   AF-A0A941P4E2-F1
#
_cell.length_a   1.000
_cell.length_b   1.000
_cell.length_c   1.000
_cell.angle_alpha   90.00
_cell.angle_beta   90.00
_cell.angle_gamma   90.00
#
_symmetry.space_group_name_H-M   'P 1'
#
loop_
_entity.id
_entity.type
_entity.pdbx_description
1 polymer ?
#
loop_
_entity_poly.entity_id
_entity_poly.type
_entity_poly.pdbx_seq_one_letter_code
_entity_poly.pdbx_strand_id
1 'polypeptide(L)'
;MQRIVQILDAARDRVVRTVNTATVTAYWLIGRELVEAIQQGEQRAAYGQALITGLARQLTERYGPGFSVSNLRYFRQFYLTYADRIHHPAGGESSLAIRHPL
;
A
#
# COMPACT_ATOMS: atom_id res chain seq x y z
N MET A 1 -23.76 32.05 -7.93
CA MET A 1 -23.98 30.82 -7.13
C MET A 1 -23.33 29.58 -7.77
N GLN A 2 -23.61 29.24 -9.04
CA GLN A 2 -23.05 28.04 -9.72
C GLN A 2 -21.51 27.94 -9.70
N ARG A 3 -20.80 29.06 -9.89
CA ARG A 3 -19.33 29.09 -9.95
C ARG A 3 -18.66 28.68 -8.63
N ILE A 4 -19.26 29.01 -7.49
CA ILE A 4 -18.74 28.64 -6.17
C ILE A 4 -18.87 27.13 -5.97
N VAL A 5 -20.02 26.55 -6.33
CA VAL A 5 -20.25 25.10 -6.28
C VAL A 5 -19.22 24.36 -7.15
N GLN A 6 -18.99 24.80 -8.38
CA GLN A 6 -17.99 24.20 -9.27
C GLN A 6 -16.56 24.23 -8.71
N ILE A 7 -16.18 25.32 -8.02
CA ILE A 7 -14.86 25.42 -7.37
C ILE A 7 -14.75 24.40 -6.23
N LEU A 8 -15.80 24.26 -5.42
CA LEU A 8 -15.84 23.29 -4.31
C LEU A 8 -15.79 21.85 -4.81
N ASP A 9 -16.56 21.53 -5.85
CA ASP A 9 -16.58 20.20 -6.47
C ASP A 9 -15.21 19.85 -7.07
N ALA A 10 -14.60 20.78 -7.83
CA ALA A 10 -13.27 20.57 -8.41
C ALA A 10 -12.19 20.35 -7.33
N ALA A 11 -12.27 21.08 -6.21
CA ALA A 11 -11.34 20.91 -5.08
C ALA A 11 -11.52 19.54 -4.40
N ARG A 12 -12.78 19.14 -4.13
CA ARG A 12 -13.09 17.82 -3.56
C ARG A 12 -12.59 16.69 -4.45
N ASP A 13 -12.89 16.77 -5.74
CA ASP A 13 -12.47 15.79 -6.73
C ASP A 13 -10.95 15.65 -6.80
N ARG A 14 -10.22 16.77 -6.70
CA ARG A 14 -8.75 16.75 -6.66
C ARG A 14 -8.25 16.04 -5.41
N VAL A 15 -8.81 16.32 -4.24
CA VAL A 15 -8.42 15.65 -2.98
C VAL A 15 -8.67 14.15 -3.09
N VAL A 16 -9.86 13.74 -3.55
CA VAL A 16 -10.21 12.32 -3.71
C VAL A 16 -9.23 11.62 -4.65
N ARG A 17 -8.90 12.22 -5.80
CA ARG A 17 -7.91 11.65 -6.73
C ARG A 17 -6.54 11.49 -6.09
N THR A 18 -6.02 12.54 -5.45
CA THR A 18 -4.70 12.49 -4.80
C THR A 18 -4.65 11.40 -3.72
N VAL A 19 -5.68 11.33 -2.87
CA VAL A 19 -5.75 10.31 -1.81
C VAL A 19 -5.81 8.92 -2.42
N ASN A 20 -6.69 8.68 -3.40
CA ASN A 20 -6.81 7.37 -4.03
C ASN A 20 -5.48 6.90 -4.64
N THR A 21 -4.78 7.79 -5.35
CA THR A 21 -3.50 7.46 -5.95
C THR A 21 -2.42 7.15 -4.90
N ALA A 22 -2.35 7.96 -3.83
CA ALA A 22 -1.42 7.72 -2.73
C ALA A 22 -1.72 6.39 -2.02
N THR A 23 -3.00 6.08 -1.78
CA THR A 23 -3.43 4.84 -1.14
C THR A 23 -3.09 3.60 -1.98
N VAL A 24 -3.40 3.61 -3.27
CA VAL A 24 -3.06 2.49 -4.18
C VAL A 24 -1.56 2.28 -4.25
N THR A 25 -0.78 3.38 -4.30
CA THR A 25 0.68 3.32 -4.29
C THR A 25 1.21 2.70 -2.99
N ALA A 26 0.69 3.12 -1.83
CA ALA A 26 1.07 2.55 -0.54
C ALA A 26 0.79 1.04 -0.47
N TYR A 27 -0.39 0.60 -0.91
CA TYR A 27 -0.75 -0.82 -0.90
C TYR A 27 0.12 -1.66 -1.83
N TRP A 28 0.47 -1.12 -3.00
CA TRP A 28 1.41 -1.78 -3.91
C TRP A 28 2.79 -1.94 -3.29
N LEU A 29 3.33 -0.87 -2.69
CA LEU A 29 4.64 -0.89 -2.02
C LEU A 29 4.65 -1.87 -0.84
N ILE A 30 3.62 -1.86 0.01
CA ILE A 30 3.49 -2.84 1.11
C ILE A 30 3.48 -4.27 0.56
N GLY A 31 2.77 -4.50 -0.55
CA GLY A 31 2.75 -5.79 -1.23
C GLY A 31 4.14 -6.25 -1.68
N ARG A 32 4.94 -5.34 -2.26
CA ARG A 32 6.32 -5.59 -2.66
C ARG A 32 7.18 -5.99 -1.47
N GLU A 33 7.19 -5.17 -0.41
CA GLU A 33 7.99 -5.43 0.80
C GLU A 33 7.62 -6.79 1.43
N LEU A 34 6.34 -7.15 1.45
CA LEU A 34 5.89 -8.46 1.93
C LEU A 34 6.43 -9.62 1.09
N VAL A 35 6.45 -9.49 -0.24
CA VAL A 35 6.98 -10.55 -1.12
C VAL A 35 8.48 -10.70 -0.94
N GLU A 36 9.22 -9.59 -0.94
CA GLU A 36 10.67 -9.59 -0.74
C GLU A 36 11.05 -10.20 0.61
N ALA A 37 10.39 -9.78 1.69
CA ALA A 37 10.65 -10.32 3.03
C ALA A 37 10.37 -11.83 3.13
N ILE A 38 9.30 -12.32 2.48
CA ILE A 38 8.95 -13.75 2.49
C ILE A 38 9.92 -14.58 1.65
N GLN A 39 10.41 -14.04 0.53
CA GLN A 39 11.38 -14.72 -0.35
C GLN A 39 12.78 -14.82 0.25
N GLN A 40 13.18 -13.84 1.07
CA GLN A 40 14.46 -13.85 1.78
C GLN A 40 14.47 -14.80 3.00
N GLY A 41 13.30 -15.15 3.53
CA GLY A 41 13.18 -16.23 4.52
C GLY A 41 13.43 -17.59 3.87
N GLU A 42 13.91 -18.58 4.64
CA GLU A 42 13.84 -19.98 4.20
C GLU A 42 12.39 -20.25 3.79
N GLN A 43 12.15 -20.62 2.53
CA GLN A 43 10.84 -20.67 1.83
C GLN A 43 9.77 -21.56 2.51
N ARG A 44 9.43 -21.26 3.75
CA ARG A 44 8.50 -22.00 4.59
C ARG A 44 7.20 -21.23 4.58
N ALA A 45 6.14 -21.86 4.08
CA ALA A 45 4.80 -21.29 4.12
C ALA A 45 4.40 -20.82 5.53
N ALA A 46 4.89 -21.51 6.57
CA ALA A 46 4.70 -21.14 7.97
C ALA A 46 5.34 -19.78 8.34
N TYR A 47 6.53 -19.47 7.83
CA TYR A 47 7.21 -18.20 8.08
C TYR A 47 6.39 -17.03 7.53
N GLY A 48 5.97 -17.12 6.26
CA GLY A 48 5.17 -16.06 5.64
C GLY A 48 3.84 -15.80 6.37
N GLN A 49 3.20 -16.85 6.90
CA GLN A 49 2.00 -16.67 7.70
C GLN A 49 2.26 -16.02 9.06
N ALA A 50 3.32 -16.40 9.75
CA ALA A 50 3.71 -15.77 11.01
C ALA A 50 4.06 -14.28 10.81
N LEU A 51 4.80 -13.96 9.75
CA LEU A 51 5.16 -12.59 9.39
C LEU A 51 3.93 -11.72 9.14
N ILE A 52 3.01 -12.17 8.28
CA ILE A 52 1.77 -11.42 7.98
C ILE A 52 0.92 -11.25 9.25
N THR A 53 0.82 -12.28 10.09
CA THR A 53 0.01 -12.22 11.31
C THR A 53 0.60 -11.23 12.33
N GLY A 54 1.91 -11.28 12.54
CA GLY A 54 2.62 -10.34 13.42
C GLY A 54 2.51 -8.90 12.94
N LEU A 55 2.72 -8.67 11.64
CA LEU A 55 2.63 -7.34 11.04
C LEU A 55 1.21 -6.79 11.10
N ALA A 56 0.19 -7.60 10.81
CA ALA A 56 -1.20 -7.17 10.88
C ALA A 56 -1.58 -6.67 12.27
N ARG A 57 -1.13 -7.38 13.32
CA ARG A 57 -1.34 -6.96 14.71
C ARG A 57 -0.72 -5.58 14.97
N GLN A 58 0.58 -5.42 14.67
CA GLN A 58 1.30 -4.16 14.89
C GLN A 58 0.69 -2.98 14.12
N LEU A 59 0.34 -3.19 12.84
CA LEU A 59 -0.25 -2.14 12.02
C LEU A 59 -1.68 -1.83 12.44
N THR A 60 -2.46 -2.82 12.88
CA THR A 60 -3.82 -2.59 13.36
C THR A 60 -3.81 -1.82 14.68
N GLU A 61 -2.89 -2.13 15.60
CA GLU A 61 -2.69 -1.38 16.84
C GLU A 61 -2.30 0.09 16.58
N ARG A 62 -1.45 0.34 15.58
CA ARG A 62 -0.92 1.68 15.29
C ARG A 62 -1.80 2.53 14.39
N TYR A 63 -2.42 1.93 13.37
CA TYR A 63 -3.11 2.63 12.28
C TYR A 63 -4.60 2.24 12.15
N GLY A 64 -5.07 1.29 12.96
CA GLY A 64 -6.48 0.88 12.99
C GLY A 64 -6.83 -0.26 12.03
N PRO A 65 -8.13 -0.58 11.91
CA PRO A 65 -8.62 -1.85 11.34
C PRO A 65 -8.34 -2.04 9.84
N GLY A 66 -7.84 -1.02 9.15
CA GLY A 66 -7.45 -1.09 7.74
C GLY A 66 -6.28 -2.03 7.44
N PHE A 67 -5.57 -2.54 8.45
CA PHE A 67 -4.36 -3.36 8.30
C PHE A 67 -4.49 -4.77 8.85
N SER A 68 -5.67 -5.38 8.67
CA SER A 68 -5.92 -6.78 9.03
C SER A 68 -5.05 -7.77 8.24
N VAL A 69 -4.97 -9.01 8.74
CA VAL A 69 -4.29 -10.13 8.05
C VAL A 69 -4.79 -10.29 6.60
N SER A 70 -6.10 -10.20 6.40
CA SER A 70 -6.71 -10.29 5.08
C SER A 70 -6.24 -9.18 4.16
N ASN A 71 -6.19 -7.93 4.65
CA ASN A 71 -5.73 -6.79 3.85
C ASN A 71 -4.25 -6.92 3.48
N LEU A 72 -3.38 -7.38 4.39
CA LEU A 72 -1.99 -7.63 4.05
C LEU A 72 -1.82 -8.74 3.00
N ARG A 73 -2.64 -9.80 3.07
CA ARG A 73 -2.68 -10.81 2.01
C ARG A 73 -3.14 -10.22 0.67
N TYR A 74 -4.12 -9.32 0.68
CA TYR A 74 -4.54 -8.60 -0.53
C TYR A 74 -3.46 -7.69 -1.08
N PHE A 75 -2.71 -6.97 -0.25
CA PHE A 75 -1.59 -6.13 -0.72
C PHE A 75 -0.50 -6.98 -1.36
N ARG A 76 -0.12 -8.10 -0.72
CA ARG A 76 0.81 -9.09 -1.30
C ARG A 76 0.30 -9.61 -2.65
N GLN A 77 -0.97 -10.02 -2.72
CA GLN A 77 -1.56 -10.53 -3.96
C GLN A 77 -1.62 -9.45 -5.04
N PHE A 78 -1.95 -8.21 -4.65
CA PHE A 78 -1.99 -7.07 -5.55
C PHE A 78 -0.63 -6.83 -6.20
N TYR A 79 0.46 -6.82 -5.42
CA TYR A 79 1.80 -6.73 -6.00
C TYR A 79 2.09 -7.91 -6.94
N LEU A 80 1.90 -9.16 -6.51
CA LEU A 80 2.19 -10.35 -7.34
C LEU A 80 1.38 -10.38 -8.65
N THR A 81 0.14 -9.89 -8.63
CA THR A 81 -0.75 -9.92 -9.80
C THR A 81 -0.39 -8.85 -10.84
N TYR A 82 0.16 -7.72 -10.38
CA TYR A 82 0.38 -6.54 -11.23
C TYR A 82 1.84 -6.11 -11.33
N ALA A 83 2.81 -6.83 -10.75
CA ALA A 83 4.24 -6.49 -10.81
C ALA A 83 4.75 -6.30 -12.24
N ASP A 84 4.28 -7.14 -13.18
CA ASP A 84 4.67 -7.07 -14.59
C ASP A 84 3.98 -5.92 -15.36
N ARG A 85 2.91 -5.35 -14.80
CA ARG A 85 2.10 -4.28 -15.44
C ARG A 85 2.33 -2.91 -14.81
N ILE A 86 2.77 -2.88 -13.57
CA ILE A 86 2.99 -1.68 -12.76
C ILE A 86 4.43 -1.74 -12.27
N HIS A 87 5.36 -1.21 -13.06
CA HIS A 87 6.76 -1.06 -12.62
C HIS A 87 6.92 0.11 -11.63
N HIS A 88 6.02 1.09 -11.72
CA HIS A 88 5.84 2.18 -10.77
C HIS A 88 4.40 2.67 -10.96
N PRO A 89 3.56 2.83 -9.93
CA PRO A 89 2.26 3.45 -10.11
C PRO A 89 2.48 4.89 -10.61
N ALA A 90 2.31 5.06 -11.92
CA ALA A 90 2.48 6.33 -12.61
C ALA A 90 1.35 7.28 -12.15
N GLY A 91 1.64 8.06 -11.13
CA GLY A 91 0.73 9.07 -10.60
C GLY A 91 1.24 9.64 -9.29
N GLY A 92 2.09 10.66 -9.36
CA GLY A 92 2.41 11.51 -8.21
C GLY A 92 3.66 11.10 -7.44
N GLU A 93 4.78 11.68 -7.87
CA GLU A 93 5.93 12.03 -7.02
C GLU A 93 6.77 10.87 -6.47
N SER A 94 7.84 10.63 -7.23
CA SER A 94 9.12 10.10 -6.78
C SER A 94 9.61 10.78 -5.49
N SER A 95 9.25 10.28 -4.31
CA SER A 95 9.92 10.64 -3.05
C SER A 95 9.64 9.67 -1.91
N LEU A 96 10.00 8.39 -2.05
CA LEU A 96 10.21 7.50 -0.89
C LEU A 96 11.44 6.64 -1.15
N ALA A 97 12.59 7.30 -1.30
CA ALA A 97 13.85 6.70 -0.94
C ALA A 97 13.86 6.54 0.59
N ILE A 98 13.23 5.47 1.09
CA ILE A 98 13.40 5.05 2.48
C ILE A 98 14.85 4.59 2.59
N ARG A 99 15.73 5.49 3.03
CA ARG A 99 17.07 5.15 3.49
C ARG A 99 16.91 4.24 4.71
N HIS A 100 17.35 3.00 4.57
CA HIS A 100 17.57 2.08 5.68
C HIS A 100 18.78 2.59 6.49
N PRO A 101 18.67 2.92 7.78
CA PRO A 101 19.84 3.02 8.64
C PRO A 101 20.23 1.61 9.11
N LEU A 102 21.53 1.32 9.02
CA LEU A 102 22.19 0.17 9.63
C LEU A 102 22.08 0.22 11.17
#